data_AF-A0A831KLI6-F1
#
_entry.id   AF-A0A831KLI6-F1
#
_cell.length_a   1.000
_cell.length_b   1.000
_cell.length_c   1.000
_cell.angle_alpha   90.00
_cell.angle_beta   90.00
_cell.angle_gamma   90.00
#
_symmetry.space_group_name_H-M   'P 1'
#
loop_
_entity.id
_entity.type
_entity.pdbx_description
1 polymer ?
#
loop_
_entity_poly.entity_id
_entity_poly.type
_entity_poly.pdbx_seq_one_letter_code
_entity_poly.pdbx_strand_id
1 'polypeptide(L)'
;MSSAIVLPEGRIQEGHLKNLCALFDVVHIAMPWVMEPTAAMVEASRLALLQIHRPKEALGRDTELRSLLKEYKNLALSYREGGLSSYLRAVILGDKEETRWEVSETIKLMSSKGSVTQGTEGLYLQILLHLYQQTQESRNQAKIDLDSLEMSGSPLAEALGEEGTLESLDPDAESIDIKIPMDKSTLREVLRAWKALFPSVPEASQIVATLNQEVFDLITGEFEEAMNADIASARSLKVHDISLVACVDIPWQEFGSRQIKEIRNKAKELFDLASTKSGQGTDPVLDEKKKLLIQGIKNYAANQKHNTLTLKVCRLPILPDEDLKKNKFGGNFSGRLLINLSP
;
A
#
# COMPACT_ATOMS: atom_id res chain seq x y z
N MET A 1 -17.49 7.81 -13.36
CA MET A 1 -17.13 7.62 -11.94
C MET A 1 -15.62 7.57 -11.85
N SER A 2 -15.03 8.25 -10.88
CA SER A 2 -13.59 8.16 -10.59
C SER A 2 -13.37 6.99 -9.63
N SER A 3 -12.59 5.99 -10.03
CA SER A 3 -12.28 4.82 -9.20
C SER A 3 -10.77 4.64 -9.09
N ALA A 4 -10.34 4.19 -7.91
CA ALA A 4 -8.94 3.90 -7.65
C ALA A 4 -8.78 2.51 -7.04
N ILE A 5 -7.73 1.79 -7.44
CA ILE A 5 -7.27 0.60 -6.73
C ILE A 5 -6.18 1.00 -5.75
N VAL A 6 -6.24 0.50 -4.52
CA VAL A 6 -5.17 0.66 -3.55
C VAL A 6 -4.24 -0.55 -3.63
N LEU A 7 -2.94 -0.30 -3.67
CA LEU A 7 -1.92 -1.35 -3.66
C LEU A 7 -0.69 -0.97 -2.83
N PRO A 8 -0.01 -1.96 -2.24
CA PRO A 8 -0.43 -3.35 -2.06
C PRO A 8 -1.24 -3.56 -0.77
N GLU A 9 -1.71 -2.49 -0.11
CA GLU A 9 -2.39 -2.56 1.18
C GLU A 9 -3.68 -3.39 1.10
N GLY A 10 -3.77 -4.40 1.96
CA GLY A 10 -4.95 -5.25 2.12
C GLY A 10 -5.91 -4.73 3.19
N ARG A 11 -5.41 -4.03 4.23
CA ARG A 11 -6.22 -3.36 5.26
C ARG A 11 -5.82 -1.90 5.38
N ILE A 12 -6.82 -1.05 5.57
CA ILE A 12 -6.64 0.41 5.67
C ILE A 12 -7.30 0.92 6.95
N GLN A 13 -6.59 1.79 7.66
CA GLN A 13 -7.11 2.50 8.84
C GLN A 13 -8.21 3.51 8.42
N GLU A 14 -9.14 3.77 9.33
CA GLU A 14 -10.33 4.59 9.05
C GLU A 14 -9.99 5.96 8.43
N GLY A 15 -9.02 6.69 9.00
CA GLY A 15 -8.65 8.02 8.51
C GLY A 15 -8.15 8.01 7.07
N HIS A 16 -7.27 7.07 6.72
CA HIS A 16 -6.77 6.91 5.36
C HIS A 16 -7.89 6.51 4.38
N LEU A 17 -8.79 5.61 4.81
CA LEU A 17 -9.92 5.18 3.99
C LEU A 17 -10.88 6.35 3.71
N LYS A 18 -11.19 7.17 4.72
CA LYS A 18 -12.00 8.38 4.56
C LYS A 18 -11.37 9.37 3.58
N ASN A 19 -10.06 9.58 3.67
CA ASN A 19 -9.34 10.45 2.73
C ASN A 19 -9.46 9.94 1.28
N LEU A 20 -9.35 8.63 1.06
CA LEU A 20 -9.56 8.02 -0.25
C LEU A 20 -11.01 8.18 -0.71
N CYS A 21 -12.00 7.87 0.13
CA CYS A 21 -13.43 7.98 -0.19
C CYS A 21 -13.89 9.43 -0.42
N ALA A 22 -13.13 10.44 0.03
CA ALA A 22 -13.38 11.84 -0.26
C ALA A 22 -12.97 12.21 -1.71
N LEU A 23 -12.00 11.50 -2.27
CA LEU A 23 -11.43 11.77 -3.60
C LEU A 23 -12.02 10.88 -4.70
N PHE A 24 -12.45 9.66 -4.36
CA PHE A 24 -12.94 8.67 -5.32
C PHE A 24 -14.41 8.32 -5.06
N ASP A 25 -15.13 7.98 -6.13
CA ASP A 25 -16.50 7.47 -6.04
C ASP A 25 -16.51 6.06 -5.44
N VAL A 26 -15.59 5.22 -5.90
CA VAL A 26 -15.39 3.85 -5.42
C VAL A 26 -13.90 3.59 -5.26
N VAL A 27 -13.51 3.15 -4.07
CA VAL A 27 -12.17 2.63 -3.78
C VAL A 27 -12.21 1.13 -3.95
N HIS A 28 -11.21 0.57 -4.62
CA HIS A 28 -11.02 -0.86 -4.72
C HIS A 28 -9.83 -1.26 -3.86
N ILE A 29 -9.92 -2.40 -3.17
CA ILE A 29 -8.82 -2.97 -2.39
C ILE A 29 -8.73 -4.44 -2.75
N ALA A 30 -7.52 -4.93 -2.99
CA ALA A 30 -7.28 -6.35 -3.20
C ALA A 30 -6.79 -6.98 -1.89
N MET A 31 -7.54 -7.94 -1.37
CA MET A 31 -7.34 -8.49 -0.02
C MET A 31 -7.21 -10.02 -0.08
N PRO A 32 -6.07 -10.59 0.38
CA PRO A 32 -5.91 -12.04 0.57
C PRO A 32 -6.99 -12.64 1.46
N TRP A 33 -7.36 -13.91 1.28
CA TRP A 33 -8.51 -14.54 1.97
C TRP A 33 -8.41 -14.49 3.49
N VAL A 34 -7.21 -14.68 4.04
CA VAL A 34 -6.98 -14.76 5.50
C VAL A 34 -6.97 -13.40 6.19
N MET A 35 -6.97 -12.31 5.43
CA MET A 35 -7.19 -10.98 5.99
C MET A 35 -8.69 -10.71 6.13
N GLU A 36 -9.08 -10.17 7.28
CA GLU A 36 -10.43 -9.66 7.51
C GLU A 36 -10.47 -8.15 7.35
N PRO A 37 -11.56 -7.60 6.78
CA PRO A 37 -11.73 -6.15 6.68
C PRO A 37 -11.85 -5.52 8.07
N THR A 38 -11.36 -4.29 8.20
CA THR A 38 -11.58 -3.48 9.41
C THR A 38 -13.04 -3.04 9.50
N ALA A 39 -13.51 -2.64 10.69
CA ALA A 39 -14.88 -2.15 10.87
C ALA A 39 -15.21 -0.97 9.92
N ALA A 40 -14.26 -0.06 9.74
CA ALA A 40 -14.39 1.06 8.79
C ALA A 40 -14.53 0.59 7.34
N MET A 41 -13.80 -0.45 6.93
CA MET A 41 -13.91 -1.03 5.58
C MET A 41 -15.27 -1.72 5.38
N VAL A 42 -15.79 -2.41 6.39
CA VAL A 42 -17.15 -2.99 6.35
C VAL A 42 -18.19 -1.90 6.15
N GLU A 43 -18.09 -0.80 6.91
CA GLU A 43 -19.01 0.33 6.79
C GLU A 43 -18.91 1.03 5.42
N ALA A 44 -17.69 1.29 4.93
CA ALA A 44 -17.49 1.88 3.60
C ALA A 44 -18.03 0.97 2.48
N SER A 45 -17.93 -0.35 2.63
CA SER A 45 -18.48 -1.32 1.68
C SER A 45 -20.02 -1.29 1.69
N ARG A 46 -20.63 -1.17 2.88
CA ARG A 46 -22.10 -1.03 3.04
C ARG A 46 -22.63 0.22 2.35
N LEU A 47 -21.84 1.29 2.31
CA LEU A 47 -22.16 2.55 1.64
C LEU A 47 -21.79 2.57 0.14
N ALA A 48 -21.34 1.44 -0.41
CA ALA A 48 -20.86 1.31 -1.80
C ALA A 48 -19.68 2.24 -2.15
N LEU A 49 -18.89 2.65 -1.15
CA LEU A 49 -17.69 3.46 -1.31
C LEU A 49 -16.42 2.62 -1.45
N LEU A 50 -16.49 1.35 -1.05
CA LEU A 50 -15.39 0.39 -1.09
C LEU A 50 -15.82 -0.93 -1.74
N GLN A 51 -14.98 -1.47 -2.61
CA GLN A 51 -15.11 -2.82 -3.15
C GLN A 51 -13.85 -3.64 -2.85
N ILE A 52 -14.04 -4.77 -2.16
CA ILE A 52 -12.96 -5.69 -1.81
C ILE A 52 -12.90 -6.82 -2.83
N HIS A 53 -11.73 -6.99 -3.44
CA HIS A 53 -11.44 -8.08 -4.37
C HIS A 53 -10.66 -9.18 -3.67
N ARG A 54 -11.15 -10.41 -3.77
CA ARG A 54 -10.47 -11.60 -3.25
C ARG A 54 -9.77 -12.37 -4.38
N PRO A 55 -8.68 -13.11 -4.12
CA PRO A 55 -8.05 -13.94 -5.13
C PRO A 55 -9.05 -14.97 -5.69
N LYS A 56 -9.03 -15.19 -7.01
CA LYS A 56 -9.91 -16.17 -7.69
C LYS A 56 -9.61 -17.60 -7.28
N GLU A 57 -8.33 -17.88 -7.04
CA GLU A 57 -7.89 -19.14 -6.47
C GLU A 57 -8.32 -19.15 -5.00
N ALA A 58 -9.49 -19.73 -4.75
CA ALA A 58 -9.87 -20.20 -3.44
C ALA A 58 -8.90 -21.34 -3.12
N LEU A 59 -7.76 -20.99 -2.54
CA LEU A 59 -6.88 -21.97 -1.93
C LEU A 59 -7.73 -22.72 -0.92
N GLY A 60 -8.11 -23.94 -1.30
CA GLY A 60 -8.83 -24.82 -0.41
C GLY A 60 -7.97 -25.01 0.82
N ARG A 61 -8.51 -24.63 1.98
CA ARG A 61 -7.98 -24.78 3.34
C ARG A 61 -7.36 -23.50 3.92
N ASP A 62 -8.25 -22.57 4.30
CA ASP A 62 -7.98 -21.58 5.36
C ASP A 62 -7.28 -22.19 6.58
N THR A 63 -7.55 -23.47 6.87
CA THR A 63 -6.94 -24.23 7.96
C THR A 63 -5.44 -24.49 7.76
N GLU A 64 -4.97 -24.76 6.54
CA GLU A 64 -3.54 -24.98 6.26
C GLU A 64 -2.75 -23.68 6.34
N LEU A 65 -3.30 -22.60 5.76
CA LEU A 65 -2.68 -21.28 5.85
C LEU A 65 -2.62 -20.78 7.30
N ARG A 66 -3.69 -20.96 8.08
CA ARG A 66 -3.70 -20.64 9.52
C ARG A 66 -2.71 -21.50 10.33
N SER A 67 -2.56 -22.78 9.98
CA SER A 67 -1.56 -23.67 10.61
C SER A 67 -0.15 -23.18 10.32
N LEU A 68 0.16 -22.87 9.05
CA LEU A 68 1.47 -22.37 8.63
C LEU A 68 1.82 -21.02 9.25
N LEU A 69 0.85 -20.10 9.36
CA LEU A 69 1.06 -18.83 10.07
C LEU A 69 1.34 -19.05 11.56
N LYS A 70 0.69 -20.04 12.19
CA LYS A 70 0.92 -20.40 13.60
C LYS A 70 2.28 -21.07 13.80
N GLU A 71 2.65 -22.01 12.93
CA GLU A 71 3.96 -22.66 12.92
C GLU A 71 5.08 -21.64 12.71
N TYR A 72 4.88 -20.69 11.78
CA TYR A 72 5.79 -19.58 11.58
C TYR A 72 5.93 -18.70 12.83
N LYS A 73 4.82 -18.35 13.49
CA LYS A 73 4.88 -17.56 14.74
C LYS A 73 5.75 -18.25 15.80
N ASN A 74 5.66 -19.57 15.89
CA ASN A 74 6.46 -20.38 16.81
C ASN A 74 7.95 -20.48 16.39
N LEU A 75 8.25 -20.41 15.10
CA LEU A 75 9.61 -20.50 14.57
C LEU A 75 10.35 -19.15 14.48
N ALA A 76 9.65 -18.06 14.18
CA ALA A 76 10.20 -16.70 14.24
C ALA A 76 10.65 -16.35 15.67
N LEU A 77 9.95 -16.90 16.67
CA LEU A 77 10.37 -16.91 18.07
C LEU A 77 11.73 -17.60 18.30
N SER A 78 12.07 -18.59 17.47
CA SER A 78 13.27 -19.41 17.61
C SER A 78 14.43 -18.94 16.71
N TYR A 79 14.15 -18.24 15.62
CA TYR A 79 15.12 -17.78 14.63
C TYR A 79 15.03 -16.26 14.41
N ARG A 80 15.77 -15.49 15.20
CA ARG A 80 15.87 -14.03 15.05
C ARG A 80 16.70 -13.54 13.85
N GLU A 81 17.47 -14.42 13.20
CA GLU A 81 18.51 -14.02 12.23
C GLU A 81 18.27 -14.48 10.78
N GLY A 82 17.26 -15.31 10.53
CA GLY A 82 16.95 -15.84 9.19
C GLY A 82 15.88 -15.02 8.46
N GLY A 83 16.20 -14.45 7.30
CA GLY A 83 15.24 -13.71 6.47
C GLY A 83 14.05 -14.57 6.01
N LEU A 84 12.85 -14.03 6.13
CA LEU A 84 11.57 -14.71 5.86
C LEU A 84 11.41 -15.21 4.42
N SER A 85 11.83 -14.43 3.42
CA SER A 85 11.67 -14.78 2.00
C SER A 85 12.42 -16.07 1.66
N SER A 86 13.61 -16.25 2.23
CA SER A 86 14.42 -17.47 2.09
C SER A 86 13.77 -18.67 2.81
N TYR A 87 13.18 -18.44 3.98
CA TYR A 87 12.52 -19.50 4.76
C TYR A 87 11.23 -19.99 4.11
N LEU A 88 10.30 -19.10 3.76
CA LEU A 88 9.02 -19.49 3.16
C LEU A 88 9.22 -20.19 1.82
N ARG A 89 10.23 -19.78 1.05
CA ARG A 89 10.61 -20.49 -0.18
C ARG A 89 11.15 -21.89 0.13
N ALA A 90 11.96 -22.08 1.17
CA ALA A 90 12.48 -23.39 1.55
C ALA A 90 11.40 -24.34 2.12
N VAL A 91 10.50 -23.83 2.96
CA VAL A 91 9.49 -24.64 3.66
C VAL A 91 8.29 -24.99 2.78
N ILE A 92 7.83 -24.05 1.94
CA ILE A 92 6.66 -24.29 1.06
C ILE A 92 7.04 -25.14 -0.17
N LEU A 93 8.30 -25.13 -0.61
CA LEU A 93 8.75 -25.86 -1.81
C LEU A 93 9.29 -27.27 -1.56
N GLY A 94 9.27 -27.76 -0.31
CA GLY A 94 9.59 -29.15 0.01
C GLY A 94 11.07 -29.39 0.34
N ASP A 95 11.30 -29.49 1.66
CA ASP A 95 12.34 -30.14 2.45
C ASP A 95 13.50 -30.91 1.76
N LYS A 96 14.74 -30.39 1.93
CA LYS A 96 15.97 -31.13 2.27
C LYS A 96 16.94 -30.20 3.00
N GLU A 97 17.50 -30.63 4.14
CA GLU A 97 18.33 -29.83 5.06
C GLU A 97 19.72 -29.35 4.53
N GLU A 98 20.02 -29.46 3.23
CA GLU A 98 21.31 -29.03 2.65
C GLU A 98 21.17 -27.83 1.69
N THR A 99 20.39 -26.81 2.08
CA THR A 99 19.70 -25.92 1.14
C THR A 99 19.96 -24.43 1.36
N ARG A 100 21.21 -23.98 1.54
CA ARG A 100 21.54 -22.55 1.33
C ARG A 100 21.99 -22.25 -0.10
N TRP A 101 22.80 -23.13 -0.69
CA TRP A 101 23.28 -22.98 -2.07
C TRP A 101 22.23 -23.45 -3.08
N GLU A 102 21.61 -24.60 -2.85
CA GLU A 102 20.55 -25.17 -3.71
C GLU A 102 19.30 -24.28 -3.75
N VAL A 103 18.99 -23.55 -2.68
CA VAL A 103 17.88 -22.57 -2.67
C VAL A 103 18.19 -21.37 -3.56
N SER A 104 19.41 -20.84 -3.52
CA SER A 104 19.81 -19.75 -4.43
C SER A 104 19.83 -20.20 -5.91
N GLU A 105 20.21 -21.44 -6.17
CA GLU A 105 20.22 -22.02 -7.52
C GLU A 105 18.81 -22.34 -8.02
N THR A 106 17.94 -22.85 -7.16
CA THR A 106 16.53 -23.12 -7.45
C THR A 106 15.75 -21.82 -7.66
N ILE A 107 16.07 -20.74 -6.95
CA ILE A 107 15.51 -19.40 -7.18
C ILE A 107 15.88 -18.84 -8.57
N LYS A 108 17.11 -19.09 -9.04
CA LYS A 108 17.54 -18.73 -10.41
C LYS A 108 16.90 -19.63 -11.47
N LEU A 109 16.61 -20.89 -11.15
CA LEU A 109 15.96 -21.84 -12.05
C LEU A 109 14.44 -21.64 -12.15
N MET A 110 13.75 -21.30 -11.06
CA MET A 110 12.29 -21.05 -11.06
C MET A 110 11.92 -19.69 -11.70
N SER A 111 12.79 -18.69 -11.59
CA SER A 111 12.62 -17.44 -12.34
C SER A 111 12.84 -17.60 -13.85
N SER A 112 13.42 -18.72 -14.29
CA SER A 112 13.72 -19.00 -15.70
C SER A 112 12.93 -20.16 -16.33
N LYS A 113 12.28 -21.04 -15.54
CA LYS A 113 11.49 -22.17 -16.06
C LYS A 113 10.18 -22.37 -15.28
N GLY A 114 9.06 -22.05 -15.93
CA GLY A 114 7.71 -22.12 -15.38
C GLY A 114 7.15 -23.53 -15.23
N SER A 115 7.53 -24.24 -14.16
CA SER A 115 6.77 -25.40 -13.68
C SER A 115 6.96 -25.63 -12.18
N VAL A 116 6.01 -25.14 -11.38
CA VAL A 116 5.77 -25.57 -10.00
C VAL A 116 4.25 -25.80 -9.87
N THR A 117 3.86 -26.81 -9.09
CA THR A 117 2.46 -27.19 -8.85
C THR A 117 1.63 -25.99 -8.38
N GLN A 118 0.54 -25.68 -9.09
CA GLN A 118 -0.28 -24.46 -8.96
C GLN A 118 -0.80 -24.12 -7.54
N GLY A 119 -0.79 -25.05 -6.58
CA GLY A 119 -1.30 -24.81 -5.22
C GLY A 119 -0.31 -24.14 -4.26
N THR A 120 0.98 -24.44 -4.31
CA THR A 120 1.96 -23.96 -3.32
C THR A 120 2.41 -22.52 -3.58
N GLU A 121 2.42 -22.09 -4.84
CA GLU A 121 2.77 -20.72 -5.23
C GLU A 121 1.72 -19.72 -4.72
N GLY A 122 0.43 -19.95 -4.95
CA GLY A 122 -0.62 -19.04 -4.47
C GLY A 122 -0.62 -18.86 -2.95
N LEU A 123 -0.26 -19.90 -2.20
CA LEU A 123 -0.19 -19.86 -0.74
C LEU A 123 0.96 -18.97 -0.26
N TYR A 124 2.13 -19.11 -0.88
CA TYR A 124 3.28 -18.24 -0.61
C TYR A 124 2.95 -16.77 -0.83
N LEU A 125 2.30 -16.44 -1.96
CA LEU A 125 1.94 -15.07 -2.29
C LEU A 125 0.95 -14.48 -1.26
N GLN A 126 -0.02 -15.28 -0.80
CA GLN A 126 -0.97 -14.84 0.22
C GLN A 126 -0.29 -14.58 1.57
N ILE A 127 0.65 -15.43 1.98
CA ILE A 127 1.44 -15.24 3.21
C ILE A 127 2.29 -13.98 3.11
N LEU A 128 2.97 -13.77 1.98
CA LEU A 128 3.82 -12.60 1.78
C LEU A 128 3.03 -11.29 1.92
N LEU A 129 1.85 -11.22 1.30
CA LEU A 129 0.97 -10.05 1.45
C LEU A 129 0.44 -9.89 2.88
N HIS A 130 0.14 -11.00 3.56
CA HIS A 130 -0.25 -10.98 4.98
C HIS A 130 0.82 -10.34 5.86
N LEU A 131 2.07 -10.79 5.72
CA LEU A 131 3.19 -10.33 6.55
C LEU A 131 3.62 -8.91 6.19
N TYR A 132 3.52 -8.52 4.90
CA TYR A 132 3.65 -7.13 4.50
C TYR A 132 2.64 -6.25 5.24
N GLN A 133 1.36 -6.62 5.24
CA GLN A 133 0.31 -5.85 5.88
C GLN A 133 0.53 -5.73 7.40
N GLN A 134 0.87 -6.84 8.06
CA GLN A 134 1.19 -6.83 9.50
C GLN A 134 2.36 -5.89 9.79
N THR A 135 3.43 -5.95 9.00
CA THR A 135 4.59 -5.06 9.16
C THR A 135 4.21 -3.58 9.02
N GLN A 136 3.34 -3.23 8.06
CA GLN A 136 2.89 -1.86 7.85
C GLN A 136 2.01 -1.36 9.00
N GLU A 137 1.08 -2.18 9.49
CA GLU A 137 0.24 -1.82 10.63
C GLU A 137 1.06 -1.56 11.88
N SER A 138 2.05 -2.40 12.12
CA SER A 138 2.93 -2.26 13.26
C SER A 138 3.86 -1.04 13.18
N ARG A 139 4.28 -0.66 11.97
CA ARG A 139 5.01 0.60 11.75
C ARG A 139 4.11 1.81 12.01
N ASN A 140 2.88 1.75 11.54
CA ASN A 140 1.90 2.82 11.76
C ASN A 140 1.54 2.94 13.23
N GLN A 141 1.35 1.82 13.93
CA GLN A 141 1.08 1.81 15.36
C GLN A 141 2.26 2.40 16.14
N ALA A 142 3.49 1.96 15.86
CA ALA A 142 4.68 2.52 16.49
C ALA A 142 4.83 4.02 16.23
N LYS A 143 4.46 4.50 15.04
CA LYS A 143 4.42 5.94 14.74
C LYS A 143 3.38 6.68 15.58
N ILE A 144 2.17 6.14 15.69
CA ILE A 144 1.10 6.72 16.53
C ILE A 144 1.54 6.76 17.99
N ASP A 145 2.17 5.69 18.49
CA ASP A 145 2.66 5.61 19.86
C ASP A 145 3.76 6.65 20.10
N LEU A 146 4.71 6.80 19.17
CA LEU A 146 5.74 7.85 19.23
C LEU A 146 5.12 9.26 19.20
N ASP A 147 4.20 9.53 18.29
CA ASP A 147 3.51 10.83 18.20
C ASP A 147 2.74 11.12 19.50
N SER A 148 2.18 10.09 20.14
CA SER A 148 1.49 10.21 21.44
C SER A 148 2.44 10.51 22.60
N LEU A 149 3.65 9.93 22.58
CA LEU A 149 4.69 10.17 23.58
C LEU A 149 5.31 11.57 23.45
N GLU A 150 5.47 12.07 22.22
CA GLU A 150 5.90 13.44 21.97
C GLU A 150 4.84 14.46 22.44
N MET A 151 3.56 14.10 22.34
CA MET A 151 2.43 14.92 22.81
C MET A 151 2.20 14.86 24.33
N SER A 152 2.59 13.77 25.00
CA SER A 152 2.43 13.59 26.46
C SER A 152 3.56 14.20 27.29
N GLY A 153 4.56 14.82 26.67
CA GLY A 153 5.73 15.34 27.38
C GLY A 153 6.74 14.25 27.74
N SER A 154 7.98 14.67 28.02
CA SER A 154 9.11 13.77 28.26
C SER A 154 8.85 12.80 29.42
N PRO A 155 9.00 11.47 29.23
CA PRO A 155 8.96 10.48 30.31
C PRO A 155 10.00 10.74 31.42
N LEU A 156 11.01 11.56 31.15
CA LEU A 156 12.02 11.99 32.13
C LEU A 156 11.56 13.14 33.02
N ALA A 157 10.44 13.80 32.72
CA ALA A 157 9.87 14.84 33.58
C ALA A 157 9.20 14.23 34.82
N GLU A 158 8.57 13.05 34.68
CA GLU A 158 7.98 12.30 35.81
C GLU A 158 9.05 11.64 36.69
N ALA A 159 10.21 11.28 36.12
CA ALA A 159 11.36 10.76 36.87
C ALA A 159 12.04 11.80 37.78
N LEU A 160 11.63 13.07 37.73
CA LEU A 160 12.14 14.18 38.55
C LEU A 160 11.18 14.66 39.65
N GLY A 161 10.09 13.93 39.93
CA GLY A 161 9.45 13.95 41.24
C GLY A 161 7.98 14.33 41.33
N GLU A 162 7.09 13.61 40.64
CA GLU A 162 5.71 13.44 41.11
C GLU A 162 5.32 11.96 40.96
N GLU A 163 4.89 11.34 42.06
CA GLU A 163 4.42 9.95 42.12
C GLU A 163 3.13 9.77 41.32
N GLY A 164 3.27 9.59 40.01
CA GLY A 164 2.27 8.95 39.16
C GLY A 164 2.52 7.45 39.16
N THR A 165 1.51 6.66 39.51
CA THR A 165 1.56 5.21 39.42
C THR A 165 1.71 4.83 37.95
N LEU A 166 2.91 4.43 37.54
CA LEU A 166 3.13 3.70 36.30
C LEU A 166 2.32 2.41 36.42
N GLU A 167 1.14 2.36 35.79
CA GLU A 167 0.51 1.09 35.45
C GLU A 167 1.55 0.28 34.67
N SER A 168 2.05 -0.76 35.32
CA SER A 168 2.98 -1.71 34.73
C SER A 168 2.37 -2.23 33.44
N LEU A 169 2.99 -1.87 32.31
CA LEU A 169 2.81 -2.55 31.04
C LEU A 169 2.96 -4.04 31.31
N ASP A 170 1.87 -4.77 31.17
CA ASP A 170 1.78 -6.21 31.36
C ASP A 170 2.78 -6.89 30.40
N PRO A 171 3.88 -7.48 30.89
CA PRO A 171 4.90 -8.09 30.02
C PRO A 171 4.42 -9.40 29.40
N ASP A 172 3.28 -9.95 29.83
CA ASP A 172 2.72 -11.21 29.31
C ASP A 172 1.87 -11.04 28.04
N ALA A 173 1.71 -9.81 27.54
CA ALA A 173 1.11 -9.53 26.23
C ALA A 173 2.17 -9.18 25.17
N GLU A 174 3.31 -9.88 25.13
CA GLU A 174 4.17 -9.86 23.94
C GLU A 174 3.44 -10.55 22.78
N SER A 175 2.54 -9.83 22.12
CA SER A 175 2.17 -10.14 20.75
C SER A 175 3.44 -9.97 19.92
N ILE A 176 4.19 -11.06 19.74
CA ILE A 176 5.40 -11.04 18.90
C ILE A 176 5.00 -10.54 17.53
N ASP A 177 5.46 -9.33 17.27
CA ASP A 177 5.13 -8.57 16.10
C ASP A 177 6.16 -8.91 15.03
N ILE A 178 5.78 -9.88 14.19
CA ILE A 178 6.71 -10.43 13.22
C ILE A 178 6.79 -9.50 12.01
N LYS A 179 7.92 -8.82 11.88
CA LYS A 179 8.17 -7.83 10.82
C LYS A 179 9.08 -8.40 9.75
N ILE A 180 8.72 -8.16 8.49
CA ILE A 180 9.58 -8.48 7.35
C ILE A 180 10.54 -7.31 7.13
N PRO A 181 11.82 -7.54 6.79
CA PRO A 181 12.69 -6.47 6.33
C PRO A 181 12.12 -5.83 5.06
N MET A 182 11.71 -4.56 5.16
CA MET A 182 11.16 -3.81 4.04
C MET A 182 12.27 -3.10 3.29
N ASP A 183 13.10 -3.86 2.58
CA ASP A 183 14.00 -3.30 1.58
C ASP A 183 13.32 -3.22 0.19
N LYS A 184 13.99 -2.57 -0.76
CA LYS A 184 13.47 -2.43 -2.14
C LYS A 184 13.21 -3.78 -2.81
N SER A 185 13.99 -4.81 -2.50
CA SER A 185 13.84 -6.15 -3.09
C SER A 185 12.57 -6.83 -2.57
N THR A 186 12.36 -6.81 -1.25
CA THR A 186 11.13 -7.31 -0.61
C THR A 186 9.91 -6.58 -1.16
N LEU A 187 9.98 -5.26 -1.31
CA LEU A 187 8.84 -4.48 -1.82
C LEU A 187 8.50 -4.82 -3.29
N ARG A 188 9.51 -5.03 -4.15
CA ARG A 188 9.28 -5.56 -5.51
C ARG A 188 8.59 -6.93 -5.48
N GLU A 189 8.99 -7.79 -4.55
CA GLU A 189 8.40 -9.11 -4.41
C GLU A 189 6.94 -9.05 -3.95
N VAL A 190 6.62 -8.18 -2.98
CA VAL A 190 5.26 -7.89 -2.53
C VAL A 190 4.39 -7.42 -3.68
N LEU A 191 4.87 -6.48 -4.51
CA LEU A 191 4.09 -5.96 -5.62
C LEU A 191 3.89 -7.00 -6.74
N ARG A 192 4.88 -7.87 -6.97
CA ARG A 192 4.72 -9.02 -7.88
C ARG A 192 3.69 -10.02 -7.35
N ALA A 193 3.73 -10.33 -6.06
CA ALA A 193 2.79 -11.23 -5.41
C ALA A 193 1.36 -10.70 -5.44
N TRP A 194 1.20 -9.40 -5.18
CA TRP A 194 -0.06 -8.69 -5.36
C TRP A 194 -0.59 -8.88 -6.78
N LYS A 195 0.24 -8.62 -7.80
CA LYS A 195 -0.21 -8.74 -9.19
C LYS A 195 -0.55 -10.18 -9.57
N ALA A 196 0.23 -11.15 -9.11
CA ALA A 196 0.02 -12.57 -9.41
C ALA A 196 -1.29 -13.09 -8.78
N LEU A 197 -1.64 -12.66 -7.57
CA LEU A 197 -2.91 -13.01 -6.93
C LEU A 197 -4.12 -12.28 -7.51
N PHE A 198 -3.91 -11.08 -8.05
CA PHE A 198 -4.96 -10.23 -8.60
C PHE A 198 -4.71 -9.89 -10.07
N PRO A 199 -4.63 -10.87 -10.98
CA PRO A 199 -4.21 -10.65 -12.36
C PRO A 199 -5.18 -9.76 -13.15
N SER A 200 -6.47 -9.78 -12.79
CA SER A 200 -7.51 -8.94 -13.40
C SER A 200 -7.55 -7.50 -12.86
N VAL A 201 -6.70 -7.17 -11.88
CA VAL A 201 -6.63 -5.85 -11.25
C VAL A 201 -5.24 -5.26 -11.47
N PRO A 202 -5.09 -3.96 -11.78
CA PRO A 202 -6.17 -3.00 -12.08
C PRO A 202 -6.75 -3.10 -13.49
N GLU A 203 -8.03 -2.75 -13.63
CA GLU A 203 -8.69 -2.55 -14.93
C GLU A 203 -8.09 -1.33 -15.65
N ALA A 204 -8.04 -1.31 -16.99
CA ALA A 204 -7.31 -0.28 -17.75
C ALA A 204 -7.66 1.18 -17.39
N SER A 205 -8.90 1.45 -17.00
CA SER A 205 -9.39 2.78 -16.63
C SER A 205 -9.16 3.19 -15.17
N GLN A 206 -8.68 2.28 -14.32
CA GLN A 206 -8.51 2.56 -12.89
C GLN A 206 -7.22 3.32 -12.60
N ILE A 207 -7.36 4.34 -11.74
CA ILE A 207 -6.23 5.04 -11.11
C ILE A 207 -5.59 4.09 -10.09
N VAL A 208 -4.26 4.13 -10.00
CA VAL A 208 -3.50 3.34 -9.03
C VAL A 208 -3.15 4.24 -7.85
N ALA A 209 -3.49 3.82 -6.65
CA ALA A 209 -3.21 4.53 -5.41
C ALA A 209 -2.36 3.68 -4.46
N THR A 210 -1.49 4.31 -3.68
CA THR A 210 -0.74 3.69 -2.59
C THR A 210 -0.74 4.62 -1.38
N LEU A 211 -0.84 4.07 -0.17
CA LEU A 211 -0.66 4.84 1.06
C LEU A 211 0.80 4.83 1.51
N ASN A 212 1.60 3.89 1.00
CA ASN A 212 3.02 3.77 1.28
C ASN A 212 3.86 4.60 0.28
N GLN A 213 4.62 5.57 0.82
CA GLN A 213 5.56 6.40 0.08
C GLN A 213 6.70 5.57 -0.56
N GLU A 214 7.19 4.54 0.12
CA GLU A 214 8.24 3.64 -0.41
C GLU A 214 7.76 2.90 -1.67
N VAL A 215 6.47 2.54 -1.72
CA VAL A 215 5.85 1.92 -2.91
C VAL A 215 5.76 2.91 -4.05
N PHE A 216 5.36 4.15 -3.76
CA PHE A 216 5.31 5.21 -4.77
C PHE A 216 6.69 5.43 -5.38
N ASP A 217 7.71 5.62 -4.55
CA ASP A 217 9.09 5.88 -4.97
C ASP A 217 9.71 4.71 -5.71
N LEU A 218 9.37 3.47 -5.32
CA LEU A 218 9.79 2.29 -6.06
C LEU A 218 9.18 2.28 -7.46
N ILE A 219 7.87 2.48 -7.59
CA ILE A 219 7.21 2.44 -8.90
C ILE A 219 7.71 3.58 -9.79
N THR A 220 7.77 4.82 -9.29
CA THR A 220 8.28 5.94 -10.09
C THR A 220 9.74 5.73 -10.49
N GLY A 221 10.59 5.27 -9.57
CA GLY A 221 11.99 4.96 -9.86
C GLY A 221 12.17 3.90 -10.95
N GLU A 222 11.38 2.82 -10.94
CA GLU A 222 11.43 1.78 -11.98
C GLU A 222 11.04 2.31 -13.36
N PHE A 223 10.13 3.28 -13.43
CA PHE A 223 9.75 3.93 -14.68
C PHE A 223 10.78 4.96 -15.14
N GLU A 224 11.39 5.71 -14.23
CA GLU A 224 12.51 6.59 -14.55
C GLU A 224 13.70 5.79 -15.09
N GLU A 225 14.05 4.66 -14.46
CA GLU A 225 15.09 3.75 -14.95
C GLU A 225 14.74 3.19 -16.34
N ALA A 226 13.48 2.82 -16.58
CA ALA A 226 13.05 2.32 -17.88
C ALA A 226 13.05 3.40 -18.99
N MET A 227 12.75 4.66 -18.65
CA MET A 227 12.77 5.77 -19.60
C MET A 227 14.18 6.23 -19.97
N ASN A 228 15.12 6.12 -19.04
CA ASN A 228 16.42 6.74 -19.13
C ASN A 228 17.49 5.70 -19.50
N ALA A 229 17.78 5.57 -20.79
CA ALA A 229 18.80 4.65 -21.30
C ALA A 229 20.25 5.08 -20.95
N ASP A 230 20.46 6.37 -20.63
CA ASP A 230 21.75 6.94 -20.22
C ASP A 230 21.54 8.05 -19.18
N ILE A 231 22.43 8.11 -18.19
CA ILE A 231 22.48 9.08 -17.08
C ILE A 231 22.53 10.51 -17.62
N ALA A 232 23.25 10.75 -18.73
CA ALA A 232 23.39 12.08 -19.32
C ALA A 232 22.07 12.66 -19.86
N SER A 233 21.08 11.81 -20.13
CA SER A 233 19.76 12.20 -20.65
C SER A 233 18.63 11.96 -19.65
N ALA A 234 18.97 11.65 -18.40
CA ALA A 234 18.01 11.23 -17.39
C ALA A 234 16.97 12.32 -17.12
N ARG A 235 15.69 11.95 -17.28
CA ARG A 235 14.54 12.78 -16.95
C ARG A 235 13.80 12.14 -15.79
N SER A 236 13.56 12.92 -14.74
CA SER A 236 12.65 12.52 -13.67
C SER A 236 11.21 12.61 -14.15
N LEU A 237 10.37 11.75 -13.60
CA LEU A 237 8.94 11.83 -13.79
C LEU A 237 8.41 13.11 -13.14
N LYS A 238 7.44 13.72 -13.80
CA LYS A 238 6.74 14.88 -13.23
C LYS A 238 5.79 14.39 -12.14
N VAL A 239 6.04 14.81 -10.91
CA VAL A 239 5.16 14.57 -9.77
C VAL A 239 4.50 15.88 -9.38
N HIS A 240 3.18 15.85 -9.18
CA HIS A 240 2.40 16.97 -8.70
C HIS A 240 2.05 16.77 -7.24
N ASP A 241 2.64 17.59 -6.37
CA ASP A 241 2.35 17.58 -4.94
C ASP A 241 1.21 18.56 -4.61
N ILE A 242 0.28 18.09 -3.80
CA ILE A 242 -0.93 18.84 -3.43
C ILE A 242 -1.17 18.64 -1.93
N SER A 243 -1.07 19.72 -1.16
CA SER A 243 -1.38 19.70 0.27
C SER A 243 -2.89 19.83 0.49
N LEU A 244 -3.49 18.79 1.03
CA LEU A 244 -4.92 18.70 1.36
C LEU A 244 -5.13 18.74 2.88
N VAL A 245 -6.34 19.10 3.30
CA VAL A 245 -6.78 18.88 4.68
C VAL A 245 -7.29 17.45 4.79
N ALA A 246 -6.88 16.74 5.82
CA ALA A 246 -7.34 15.38 6.06
C ALA A 246 -8.84 15.36 6.41
N CYS A 247 -9.53 14.36 5.91
CA CYS A 247 -10.98 14.14 6.03
C CYS A 247 -11.32 13.10 7.11
N VAL A 248 -10.48 12.98 8.15
CA VAL A 248 -10.55 11.90 9.15
C VAL A 248 -11.80 12.00 10.02
N ASP A 249 -12.21 13.22 10.35
CA ASP A 249 -13.31 13.49 11.27
C ASP A 249 -14.69 13.51 10.59
N ILE A 250 -14.75 13.28 9.27
CA ILE A 250 -16.02 13.26 8.52
C ILE A 250 -16.80 11.98 8.90
N PRO A 251 -18.07 12.08 9.35
CA PRO A 251 -18.92 10.91 9.57
C PRO A 251 -19.21 10.15 8.28
N TRP A 252 -19.24 8.81 8.34
CA TRP A 252 -19.48 7.96 7.17
C TRP A 252 -20.78 8.29 6.42
N GLN A 253 -21.82 8.70 7.14
CA GLN A 253 -23.12 9.06 6.58
C GLN A 253 -23.06 10.30 5.68
N GLU A 254 -22.07 11.17 5.88
CA GLU A 254 -21.91 12.39 5.09
C GLU A 254 -21.21 12.18 3.74
N PHE A 255 -20.61 11.00 3.51
CA PHE A 255 -19.96 10.69 2.22
C PHE A 255 -20.94 10.55 1.05
N GLY A 256 -22.25 10.56 1.32
CA GLY A 256 -23.32 10.67 0.32
C GLY A 256 -23.76 12.12 0.02
N SER A 257 -23.26 13.10 0.78
CA SER A 257 -23.67 14.51 0.68
C SER A 257 -23.33 15.14 -0.67
N ARG A 258 -24.02 16.23 -1.00
CA ARG A 258 -23.77 16.99 -2.22
C ARG A 258 -22.35 17.57 -2.24
N GLN A 259 -21.87 18.04 -1.10
CA GLN A 259 -20.57 18.68 -0.95
C GLN A 259 -19.43 17.68 -1.22
N ILE A 260 -19.52 16.46 -0.70
CA ILE A 260 -18.52 15.40 -0.99
C ILE A 260 -18.55 15.02 -2.47
N LYS A 261 -19.72 14.95 -3.10
CA LYS A 261 -19.83 14.73 -4.56
C LYS A 261 -19.17 15.86 -5.36
N GLU A 262 -19.31 17.11 -4.93
CA GLU A 262 -18.62 18.24 -5.55
C GLU A 262 -17.09 18.16 -5.39
N ILE A 263 -16.59 17.69 -4.24
CA ILE A 263 -15.16 17.42 -4.03
C ILE A 263 -14.67 16.31 -4.98
N ARG A 264 -15.39 15.18 -5.07
CA ARG A 264 -15.05 14.08 -5.99
C ARG A 264 -15.04 14.51 -7.45
N ASN A 265 -16.00 15.36 -7.87
CA ASN A 265 -16.03 15.90 -9.23
C ASN A 265 -14.80 16.77 -9.52
N LYS A 266 -14.39 17.64 -8.58
CA LYS A 266 -13.17 18.44 -8.71
C LYS A 266 -11.92 17.58 -8.75
N ALA A 267 -11.85 16.53 -7.92
CA ALA A 267 -10.75 15.57 -7.92
C ALA A 267 -10.67 14.82 -9.26
N LYS A 268 -11.81 14.38 -9.78
CA LYS A 268 -11.89 13.74 -11.10
C LYS A 268 -11.38 14.66 -12.22
N GLU A 269 -11.84 15.91 -12.28
CA GLU A 269 -11.36 16.86 -13.29
C GLU A 269 -9.85 17.07 -13.23
N LEU A 270 -9.30 17.15 -12.01
CA LEU A 270 -7.86 17.24 -11.78
C LEU A 270 -7.13 15.98 -12.30
N PHE A 271 -7.64 14.79 -11.99
CA PHE A 271 -7.02 13.52 -12.42
C PHE A 271 -7.11 13.33 -13.94
N ASP A 272 -8.24 13.70 -14.56
CA ASP A 272 -8.43 13.64 -16.02
C ASP A 272 -7.42 14.56 -16.72
N LEU A 273 -7.18 15.77 -16.19
CA LEU A 273 -6.17 16.70 -16.71
C LEU A 273 -4.74 16.18 -16.51
N ALA A 274 -4.42 15.66 -15.31
CA ALA A 274 -3.12 15.05 -15.02
C ALA A 274 -2.84 13.83 -15.91
N SER A 275 -3.90 13.11 -16.33
CA SER A 275 -3.79 11.97 -17.22
C SER A 275 -3.59 12.34 -18.70
N THR A 276 -3.96 13.54 -19.15
CA THR A 276 -3.90 13.87 -20.59
C THR A 276 -2.68 14.67 -20.99
N LYS A 277 -2.10 15.46 -20.08
CA LYS A 277 -1.02 16.40 -20.42
C LYS A 277 0.34 15.93 -19.89
N SER A 278 1.18 15.42 -20.78
CA SER A 278 2.58 15.06 -20.50
C SER A 278 3.58 16.22 -20.74
N GLY A 279 3.11 17.47 -20.81
CA GLY A 279 3.93 18.62 -21.20
C GLY A 279 4.86 19.16 -20.09
N GLN A 280 6.10 19.46 -20.48
CA GLN A 280 7.03 20.26 -19.67
C GLN A 280 6.53 21.71 -19.59
N GLY A 281 6.37 22.22 -18.36
CA GLY A 281 5.85 23.57 -18.07
C GLY A 281 4.89 23.59 -16.87
N THR A 282 4.76 24.76 -16.24
CA THR A 282 3.65 25.07 -15.31
C THR A 282 2.36 25.11 -16.12
N ASP A 283 1.40 24.26 -15.78
CA ASP A 283 0.09 24.27 -16.43
C ASP A 283 -0.87 25.12 -15.57
N PRO A 284 -1.17 26.37 -15.98
CA PRO A 284 -2.01 27.26 -15.19
C PRO A 284 -3.41 26.67 -14.96
N VAL A 285 -3.90 25.83 -15.88
CA VAL A 285 -5.21 25.17 -15.76
C VAL A 285 -5.16 24.09 -14.69
N LEU A 286 -4.08 23.30 -14.63
CA LEU A 286 -3.91 22.28 -13.60
C LEU A 286 -3.77 22.93 -12.22
N ASP A 287 -3.01 24.01 -12.11
CA ASP A 287 -2.82 24.73 -10.84
C ASP A 287 -4.11 25.41 -10.35
N GLU A 288 -4.95 25.91 -11.26
CA GLU A 288 -6.29 26.38 -10.92
C GLU A 288 -7.16 25.24 -10.35
N LYS A 289 -7.15 24.07 -10.98
CA LYS A 289 -7.92 22.91 -10.51
C LYS A 289 -7.43 22.38 -9.16
N LYS A 290 -6.11 22.39 -8.91
CA LYS A 290 -5.53 22.11 -7.58
C LYS A 290 -6.11 23.06 -6.53
N LYS A 291 -6.11 24.38 -6.80
CA LYS A 291 -6.66 25.39 -5.87
C LYS A 291 -8.15 25.17 -5.60
N LEU A 292 -8.93 24.85 -6.63
CA LEU A 292 -10.37 24.58 -6.49
C LEU A 292 -10.67 23.34 -5.63
N LEU A 293 -9.85 22.28 -5.77
CA LEU A 293 -9.95 21.07 -4.93
C LEU A 293 -9.59 21.39 -3.47
N ILE A 294 -8.44 22.05 -3.25
CA ILE A 294 -7.98 22.45 -1.92
C ILE A 294 -9.04 23.31 -1.22
N GLN A 295 -9.59 24.31 -1.92
CA GLN A 295 -10.63 25.19 -1.36
C GLN A 295 -11.92 24.41 -1.07
N GLY A 296 -12.30 23.47 -1.94
CA GLY A 296 -13.47 22.61 -1.73
C GLY A 296 -13.37 21.79 -0.46
N ILE A 297 -12.23 21.14 -0.25
CA ILE A 297 -11.97 20.33 0.96
C ILE A 297 -11.87 21.23 2.19
N LYS A 298 -11.16 22.36 2.11
CA LYS A 298 -11.04 23.31 3.23
C LYS A 298 -12.40 23.87 3.68
N ASN A 299 -13.27 24.24 2.75
CA ASN A 299 -14.60 24.76 3.07
C ASN A 299 -15.46 23.71 3.78
N TYR A 300 -15.27 22.43 3.44
CA TYR A 300 -15.99 21.34 4.06
C TYR A 300 -15.43 20.98 5.45
N ALA A 301 -14.10 20.91 5.55
CA ALA A 301 -13.38 20.54 6.77
C ALA A 301 -13.01 21.73 7.68
N ALA A 302 -13.66 22.89 7.50
CA ALA A 302 -13.28 24.16 8.15
C ALA A 302 -13.29 24.11 9.69
N ASN A 303 -14.04 23.17 10.28
CA ASN A 303 -14.19 23.01 11.73
C ASN A 303 -13.39 21.82 12.31
N GLN A 304 -12.55 21.15 11.52
CA GLN A 304 -11.82 19.94 11.93
C GLN A 304 -10.38 20.26 12.33
N LYS A 305 -9.75 19.40 13.17
CA LYS A 305 -8.32 19.52 13.48
C LYS A 305 -7.54 19.39 12.18
N HIS A 306 -6.74 20.40 11.86
CA HIS A 306 -6.03 20.50 10.59
C HIS A 306 -4.81 19.57 10.55
N ASN A 307 -5.03 18.27 10.40
CA ASN A 307 -3.97 17.40 9.89
C ASN A 307 -3.87 17.64 8.38
N THR A 308 -2.68 18.02 7.92
CA THR A 308 -2.39 18.11 6.50
C THR A 308 -2.10 16.72 5.95
N LEU A 309 -2.42 16.52 4.68
CA LEU A 309 -2.07 15.32 3.95
C LEU A 309 -1.46 15.71 2.61
N THR A 310 -0.45 14.97 2.16
CA THR A 310 0.17 15.18 0.85
C THR A 310 -0.40 14.21 -0.17
N LEU A 311 -1.04 14.75 -1.19
CA LEU A 311 -1.48 14.03 -2.38
C LEU A 311 -0.43 14.21 -3.49
N LYS A 312 0.29 13.15 -3.83
CA LYS A 312 1.20 13.11 -4.97
C LYS A 312 0.51 12.50 -6.17
N VAL A 313 0.57 13.15 -7.33
CA VAL A 313 -0.03 12.67 -8.57
C VAL A 313 1.03 12.58 -9.66
N CYS A 314 1.23 11.39 -10.22
CA CYS A 314 2.22 11.13 -11.26
C CYS A 314 1.60 10.35 -12.42
N ARG A 315 1.84 10.81 -13.65
CA ARG A 315 1.46 10.05 -14.86
C ARG A 315 2.62 9.15 -15.26
N LEU A 316 2.37 7.83 -15.25
CA LEU A 316 3.32 6.85 -15.73
C LEU A 316 3.31 6.81 -17.26
N PRO A 317 4.49 6.85 -17.92
CA PRO A 317 4.60 6.84 -19.37
C PRO A 317 4.10 5.50 -19.95
N ILE A 318 3.76 5.55 -21.24
CA ILE A 318 3.55 4.33 -22.02
C ILE A 318 4.94 3.80 -22.39
N LEU A 319 5.28 2.61 -21.92
CA LEU A 319 6.56 1.96 -22.21
C LEU A 319 6.42 1.15 -23.51
N PRO A 320 7.42 1.19 -24.43
CA PRO A 320 7.45 0.34 -25.62
C PRO A 320 7.50 -1.15 -25.26
N ASP A 321 7.03 -2.03 -26.15
CA ASP A 321 7.03 -3.48 -25.94
C ASP A 321 8.42 -4.07 -25.62
N GLU A 322 9.49 -3.48 -26.15
CA GLU A 322 10.87 -3.91 -25.85
C GLU A 322 11.28 -3.61 -24.41
N ASP A 323 10.86 -2.45 -23.88
CA ASP A 323 11.14 -2.05 -22.50
C ASP A 323 10.19 -2.73 -21.52
N LEU A 324 8.97 -3.08 -21.95
CA LEU A 324 8.05 -3.95 -21.20
C LEU A 324 8.58 -5.38 -21.04
N LYS A 325 9.27 -5.91 -22.05
CA LYS A 325 9.93 -7.23 -21.95
C LYS A 325 11.07 -7.23 -20.94
N LYS A 326 11.81 -6.12 -20.84
CA LYS A 326 12.89 -5.92 -19.86
C LYS A 326 12.34 -5.63 -18.46
N ASN A 327 11.30 -4.79 -18.38
CA ASN A 327 10.62 -4.40 -17.16
C ASN A 327 9.19 -4.96 -17.14
N LYS A 328 9.07 -6.28 -16.93
CA LYS A 328 7.78 -6.99 -16.80
C LYS A 328 6.87 -6.39 -15.72
N PHE A 329 7.45 -5.67 -14.76
CA PHE A 329 6.74 -4.99 -13.69
C PHE A 329 6.01 -3.74 -14.21
N GLY A 330 6.68 -2.90 -15.01
CA GLY A 330 6.14 -1.66 -15.57
C GLY A 330 4.93 -1.83 -16.50
N GLY A 331 4.78 -2.98 -17.16
CA GLY A 331 3.65 -3.22 -18.08
C GLY A 331 2.27 -3.13 -17.46
N ASN A 332 2.15 -3.44 -16.17
CA ASN A 332 0.85 -3.39 -15.48
C ASN A 332 0.42 -1.96 -15.15
N PHE A 333 1.38 -1.04 -15.04
CA PHE A 333 1.18 0.34 -14.60
C PHE A 333 1.33 1.36 -15.74
N SER A 334 1.78 0.90 -16.90
CA SER A 334 2.10 1.74 -18.04
C SER A 334 0.90 2.57 -18.51
N GLY A 335 1.12 3.85 -18.75
CA GLY A 335 0.09 4.80 -19.21
C GLY A 335 -0.92 5.25 -18.14
N ARG A 336 -0.80 4.76 -16.89
CA ARG A 336 -1.75 5.04 -15.80
C ARG A 336 -1.36 6.24 -14.97
N LEU A 337 -2.33 6.73 -14.21
CA LEU A 337 -2.09 7.69 -13.13
C LEU A 337 -1.75 6.91 -11.84
N LEU A 338 -0.61 7.22 -11.25
CA LEU A 338 -0.19 6.76 -9.94
C LEU A 338 -0.38 7.90 -8.93
N ILE A 339 -1.00 7.57 -7.80
CA ILE A 339 -1.27 8.49 -6.72
C ILE A 339 -0.68 7.94 -5.42
N ASN A 340 -0.05 8.82 -4.65
CA ASN A 340 0.25 8.55 -3.25
C ASN A 340 -0.50 9.51 -2.33
N LEU A 341 -1.01 8.98 -1.23
CA LEU A 341 -1.77 9.72 -0.24
C LEU A 341 -1.13 9.46 1.13
N SER A 342 -0.18 10.31 1.52
CA SER A 342 0.59 10.16 2.75
C SER A 342 0.34 11.34 3.71
N PRO A 343 0.14 11.10 5.02
CA PRO A 343 0.01 12.16 6.01
C PRO A 343 1.25 13.08 6.05
#